data_AF-A0ABD5K2A8-F1
#
_entry.id   AF-A0ABD5K2A8-F1
#
_cell.length_a   1.000
_cell.length_b   1.000
_cell.length_c   1.000
_cell.angle_alpha   90.00
_cell.angle_beta   90.00
_cell.angle_gamma   90.00
#
_symmetry.space_group_name_H-M   'P 1'
#
loop_
_entity.id
_entity.type
_entity.pdbx_description
1 polymer ?
#
loop_
_entity_poly.entity_id
_entity_poly.type
_entity_poly.pdbx_seq_one_letter_code
_entity_poly.pdbx_strand_id
1 'polypeptide(L)'
;MTQDDAVRRSFSSASRSGLSKLMLKLPSVRSQLKQLSGEPLIGLFEAYDEASNMLEKLRRAEIGVTPLSLEYETICKEIEEDVLHIAYYINRDMLRNGTSYLRQAVIIDIGFSGTILA
;
A
#
# COMPACT_ATOMS: atom_id res chain seq x y z
N MET A 1 -7.90 -25.94 -22.21
CA MET A 1 -7.98 -24.88 -21.19
C MET A 1 -6.57 -24.31 -21.09
N THR A 2 -6.28 -23.35 -21.96
CA THR A 2 -4.95 -22.81 -22.33
C THR A 2 -4.43 -21.95 -21.16
N GLN A 3 -3.39 -22.38 -20.43
CA GLN A 3 -1.97 -22.12 -20.70
C GLN A 3 -1.58 -20.63 -20.46
N ASP A 4 -1.62 -20.11 -19.22
CA ASP A 4 -1.03 -18.80 -18.86
C ASP A 4 -0.73 -18.61 -17.34
N ASP A 5 -0.60 -19.67 -16.54
CA ASP A 5 -0.44 -19.57 -15.07
C ASP A 5 0.99 -19.26 -14.55
N ALA A 6 1.97 -19.01 -15.43
CA ALA A 6 3.38 -19.12 -15.02
C ALA A 6 4.35 -17.95 -15.33
N VAL A 7 3.96 -16.87 -16.02
CA VAL A 7 4.97 -15.90 -16.48
C VAL A 7 4.57 -14.46 -16.19
N ARG A 8 5.19 -13.88 -15.15
CA ARG A 8 5.03 -12.49 -14.67
C ARG A 8 3.57 -12.14 -14.36
N ARG A 9 3.18 -12.20 -13.08
CA ARG A 9 2.12 -11.31 -12.58
C ARG A 9 2.63 -9.87 -12.66
N SER A 10 2.65 -9.34 -13.88
CA SER A 10 2.66 -7.91 -14.15
C SER A 10 1.49 -7.35 -13.37
N PHE A 11 1.72 -6.29 -12.60
CA PHE A 11 0.70 -5.63 -11.80
C PHE A 11 -0.67 -5.67 -12.51
N SER A 12 -1.60 -6.47 -11.99
CA SER A 12 -2.99 -6.47 -12.46
C SER A 12 -3.59 -5.06 -12.31
N SER A 13 -4.65 -4.75 -13.05
CA SER A 13 -5.36 -3.47 -12.86
C SER A 13 -5.79 -3.26 -11.40
N ALA A 14 -6.22 -4.33 -10.73
CA ALA A 14 -6.57 -4.35 -9.30
C ALA A 14 -5.36 -4.01 -8.44
N SER A 15 -4.20 -4.64 -8.64
CA SER A 15 -2.99 -4.35 -7.88
C SER A 15 -2.50 -2.90 -8.06
N ARG A 16 -2.60 -2.33 -9.28
CA ARG A 16 -2.22 -0.92 -9.52
C ARG A 16 -3.18 0.05 -8.83
N SER A 17 -4.47 -0.27 -8.85
CA SER A 17 -5.50 0.52 -8.17
C SER A 17 -5.31 0.45 -6.65
N GLY A 18 -5.12 -0.74 -6.10
CA GLY A 18 -4.84 -0.96 -4.68
C GLY A 18 -3.57 -0.27 -4.21
N LEU A 19 -2.47 -0.40 -4.96
CA LEU A 19 -1.23 0.35 -4.71
C LEU A 19 -1.49 1.86 -4.68
N SER A 20 -2.23 2.39 -5.64
CA SER A 20 -2.53 3.82 -5.71
C SER A 20 -3.35 4.29 -4.50
N LYS A 21 -4.35 3.50 -4.08
CA LYS A 21 -5.16 3.80 -2.89
C LYS A 21 -4.33 3.72 -1.61
N LEU A 22 -3.48 2.71 -1.45
CA LEU A 22 -2.57 2.57 -0.31
C LEU A 22 -1.56 3.72 -0.27
N MET A 23 -1.03 4.16 -1.40
CA MET A 23 -0.12 5.32 -1.45
C MET A 23 -0.78 6.64 -1.00
N LEU A 24 -2.10 6.78 -1.14
CA LEU A 24 -2.86 7.92 -0.62
C LEU A 24 -3.12 7.80 0.88
N LYS A 25 -3.33 6.57 1.38
CA LYS A 25 -3.56 6.29 2.80
C LYS A 25 -2.28 6.31 3.64
N LEU A 26 -1.18 5.85 3.06
CA LEU A 26 0.10 5.63 3.72
C LEU A 26 1.20 6.45 3.01
N PRO A 27 1.15 7.80 3.09
CA PRO A 27 2.10 8.66 2.38
C PRO A 27 3.55 8.44 2.85
N SER A 28 3.76 8.07 4.12
CA SER A 28 5.09 7.86 4.72
C SER A 28 5.89 6.73 4.09
N VAL A 29 5.22 5.72 3.50
CA VAL A 29 5.86 4.57 2.84
C VAL A 29 5.70 4.60 1.33
N ARG A 30 5.17 5.69 0.76
CA ARG A 30 4.86 5.84 -0.67
C ARG A 30 6.04 5.52 -1.59
N SER A 31 7.25 5.97 -1.23
CA SER A 31 8.46 5.70 -2.01
C SER A 31 8.83 4.23 -1.99
N GLN A 32 8.62 3.56 -0.86
CA GLN A 32 8.91 2.13 -0.71
C GLN A 32 7.89 1.32 -1.51
N LEU A 33 6.60 1.62 -1.38
CA LEU A 33 5.55 0.94 -2.15
C LEU A 33 5.76 1.03 -3.67
N LYS A 34 6.29 2.15 -4.18
CA LYS A 34 6.68 2.26 -5.60
C LYS A 34 7.84 1.37 -6.01
N GLN A 35 8.81 1.17 -5.11
CA GLN A 35 9.98 0.33 -5.36
C GLN A 35 9.66 -1.16 -5.19
N LEU A 36 8.59 -1.47 -4.47
CA LEU A 36 8.17 -2.81 -4.18
C LEU A 36 7.25 -3.33 -5.29
N SER A 37 7.82 -4.18 -6.16
CA SER A 37 7.12 -4.82 -7.26
C SER A 37 7.19 -6.36 -7.19
N GLY A 38 7.28 -6.90 -5.97
CA GLY A 38 7.41 -8.34 -5.72
C GLY A 38 6.25 -8.92 -4.90
N GLU A 39 5.98 -10.20 -5.08
CA GLU A 39 5.18 -11.00 -4.14
C GLU A 39 5.86 -10.98 -2.75
N PRO A 40 5.12 -10.91 -1.64
CA PRO A 40 3.66 -11.06 -1.50
C PRO A 40 2.85 -9.75 -1.63
N LEU A 41 3.49 -8.61 -1.91
CA LEU A 41 2.82 -7.30 -1.87
C LEU A 41 1.78 -7.10 -2.97
N ILE A 42 1.98 -7.70 -4.14
CA ILE A 42 1.01 -7.62 -5.24
C ILE A 42 -0.34 -8.20 -4.80
N GLY A 43 -0.34 -9.35 -4.13
CA GLY A 43 -1.56 -9.96 -3.57
C GLY A 43 -2.24 -9.07 -2.52
N LEU A 44 -1.45 -8.40 -1.66
CA LEU A 44 -1.99 -7.44 -0.69
C LEU A 44 -2.62 -6.23 -1.37
N PHE A 45 -2.02 -5.74 -2.47
CA PHE A 45 -2.60 -4.64 -3.24
C PHE A 45 -3.92 -5.03 -3.91
N GLU A 46 -4.01 -6.24 -4.46
CA GLU A 46 -5.26 -6.76 -5.03
C GLU A 46 -6.35 -6.90 -3.98
N ALA A 47 -6.03 -7.53 -2.84
CA ALA A 47 -6.96 -7.69 -1.72
C ALA A 47 -7.44 -6.33 -1.19
N TYR A 48 -6.55 -5.34 -1.10
CA TYR A 48 -6.92 -4.00 -0.69
C TYR A 48 -7.86 -3.30 -1.68
N ASP A 49 -7.61 -3.45 -2.99
CA ASP A 49 -8.49 -2.89 -4.00
C ASP A 49 -9.90 -3.47 -3.89
N GLU A 50 -10.01 -4.79 -3.73
CA GLU A 50 -11.29 -5.48 -3.57
C GLU A 50 -12.03 -5.06 -2.29
N ALA A 51 -11.36 -5.10 -1.13
CA ALA A 51 -11.95 -4.74 0.14
C ALA A 51 -12.41 -3.27 0.18
N SER A 52 -11.58 -2.36 -0.33
CA SER A 52 -11.92 -0.93 -0.40
C SER A 52 -13.08 -0.64 -1.35
N ASN A 53 -13.15 -1.34 -2.49
CA ASN A 53 -14.28 -1.20 -3.42
C ASN A 53 -15.58 -1.72 -2.82
N MET A 54 -15.56 -2.83 -2.07
CA MET A 54 -16.75 -3.35 -1.42
C MET A 54 -17.20 -2.44 -0.27
N LEU A 55 -16.26 -1.94 0.54
CA LEU A 55 -16.54 -0.96 1.59
C LEU A 55 -17.19 0.31 1.04
N GLU A 56 -16.69 0.83 -0.08
CA GLU A 56 -17.26 2.00 -0.74
C GLU A 56 -18.69 1.72 -1.24
N LYS A 57 -18.94 0.54 -1.82
CA LYS A 57 -20.29 0.14 -2.27
C LYS A 57 -21.26 0.05 -1.10
N LEU A 58 -20.86 -0.57 0.02
CA LEU A 58 -21.68 -0.68 1.23
C LEU A 58 -22.01 0.70 1.79
N ARG A 59 -21.00 1.58 1.91
CA ARG A 59 -21.18 2.96 2.39
C ARG A 59 -22.05 3.82 1.47
N ARG A 60 -22.11 3.53 0.17
CA ARG A 60 -23.00 4.21 -0.78
C ARG A 60 -24.42 3.66 -0.78
N ALA A 61 -24.57 2.36 -0.56
CA ALA A 61 -25.86 1.68 -0.57
C ALA A 61 -26.67 1.91 0.72
N GLU A 62 -25.98 2.14 1.84
CA GLU A 62 -26.60 2.19 3.16
C GLU A 62 -26.50 3.60 3.76
N ILE A 63 -27.61 4.09 4.33
CA ILE A 63 -27.65 5.37 5.07
C ILE A 63 -27.15 5.13 6.51
N GLY A 64 -26.02 4.45 6.68
CA GLY A 64 -25.51 4.10 8.00
C GLY A 64 -24.31 3.15 7.99
N VAL A 65 -23.66 3.03 9.16
CA VAL A 65 -22.60 2.06 9.40
C VAL A 65 -23.23 0.71 9.68
N THR A 66 -22.92 -0.29 8.86
CA THR A 66 -23.37 -1.66 9.06
C THR A 66 -22.27 -2.56 9.58
N PRO A 67 -22.59 -3.67 10.27
CA PRO A 67 -21.60 -4.64 10.74
C PRO A 67 -20.69 -5.11 9.60
N LEU A 68 -21.25 -5.35 8.42
CA LEU A 68 -20.48 -5.74 7.24
C LEU A 68 -19.51 -4.64 6.78
N SER A 69 -19.93 -3.37 6.81
CA SER A 69 -19.01 -2.26 6.51
C SER A 69 -17.87 -2.15 7.53
N LEU A 70 -18.10 -2.47 8.80
CA LEU A 70 -17.07 -2.49 9.85
C LEU A 70 -16.08 -3.65 9.66
N GLU A 71 -16.57 -4.81 9.21
CA GLU A 71 -15.70 -5.94 8.86
C GLU A 71 -14.78 -5.59 7.69
N TYR A 72 -15.32 -5.03 6.61
CA TYR A 72 -14.50 -4.59 5.47
C TYR A 72 -13.55 -3.45 5.84
N GLU A 73 -13.94 -2.55 6.74
CA GLU A 73 -13.04 -1.53 7.29
C GLU A 73 -11.89 -2.16 8.10
N THR A 74 -12.17 -3.19 8.89
CA THR A 74 -11.17 -3.91 9.67
C THR A 74 -10.17 -4.62 8.74
N ILE A 75 -10.67 -5.32 7.71
CA ILE A 75 -9.83 -5.96 6.70
C ILE A 75 -8.92 -4.93 6.01
N CYS A 76 -9.44 -3.76 5.65
CA CYS A 76 -8.62 -2.71 5.06
C CYS A 76 -7.50 -2.25 6.00
N LYS A 77 -7.79 -2.11 7.30
CA LYS A 77 -6.78 -1.72 8.31
C LYS A 77 -5.74 -2.81 8.52
N GLU A 78 -6.13 -4.08 8.57
CA GLU A 78 -5.19 -5.20 8.70
C GLU A 78 -4.23 -5.25 7.50
N ILE A 79 -4.74 -5.08 6.28
CA ILE A 79 -3.89 -5.03 5.08
C ILE A 79 -2.96 -3.80 5.11
N GLU A 80 -3.44 -2.64 5.56
CA GLU A 80 -2.61 -1.44 5.73
C GLU A 80 -1.45 -1.68 6.71
N GLU A 81 -1.71 -2.31 7.85
CA GLU A 81 -0.69 -2.64 8.86
C GLU A 81 0.31 -3.68 8.33
N ASP A 82 -0.14 -4.71 7.63
CA ASP A 82 0.75 -5.71 7.02
C ASP A 82 1.68 -5.07 5.99
N VAL A 83 1.14 -4.18 5.14
CA VAL A 83 1.91 -3.43 4.15
C VAL A 83 2.95 -2.53 4.83
N LEU A 84 2.58 -1.84 5.91
CA LEU A 84 3.52 -1.06 6.71
C LEU A 84 4.61 -1.93 7.30
N HIS A 85 4.25 -3.07 7.91
CA HIS A 85 5.20 -3.97 8.54
C HIS A 85 6.21 -4.52 7.52
N ILE A 86 5.76 -4.91 6.33
CA ILE A 86 6.63 -5.36 5.24
C ILE A 86 7.54 -4.22 4.77
N ALA A 87 7.00 -3.01 4.58
CA ALA A 87 7.78 -1.85 4.13
C ALA A 87 8.89 -1.48 5.13
N TYR A 88 8.59 -1.48 6.44
CA TYR A 88 9.57 -1.24 7.50
C TYR A 88 10.59 -2.37 7.61
N TYR A 89 10.16 -3.64 7.49
CA TYR A 89 11.06 -4.78 7.55
C TYR A 89 12.08 -4.75 6.40
N ILE A 90 11.64 -4.47 5.18
CA ILE A 90 12.52 -4.37 4.02
C ILE A 90 13.48 -3.19 4.17
N ASN A 91 13.00 -2.03 4.67
CA ASN A 91 13.88 -0.90 4.96
C ASN A 91 14.97 -1.30 5.97
N ARG A 92 14.60 -2.01 7.04
CA ARG A 92 15.53 -2.46 8.06
C ARG A 92 16.52 -3.53 7.57
N ASP A 93 16.09 -4.42 6.68
CA ASP A 93 16.95 -5.43 6.06
C ASP A 93 17.96 -4.78 5.09
N MET A 94 17.52 -3.82 4.28
CA MET A 94 18.40 -3.01 3.42
C MET A 94 19.42 -2.21 4.23
N LEU A 95 19.03 -1.66 5.39
CA LEU A 95 19.95 -0.99 6.32
C LEU A 95 20.94 -1.95 6.98
N ARG A 96 20.62 -3.24 7.10
CA ARG A 96 21.50 -4.28 7.67
C ARG A 96 22.42 -4.93 6.64
N ASN A 97 21.94 -5.14 5.41
CA ASN A 97 22.63 -5.90 4.37
C ASN A 97 23.27 -5.01 3.28
N GLY A 98 23.02 -3.69 3.30
CA GLY A 98 23.43 -2.75 2.26
C GLY A 98 24.21 -1.54 2.79
N THR A 99 25.42 -1.75 3.30
CA THR A 99 26.47 -0.70 3.30
C THR A 99 27.64 -1.13 2.44
N SER A 100 27.38 -1.26 1.15
CA SER A 100 28.31 -0.84 0.10
C SER A 100 27.48 0.02 -0.84
N TYR A 101 27.92 1.25 -1.10
CA TYR A 101 27.26 2.27 -1.92
C TYR A 101 26.23 3.19 -1.20
N LEU A 102 26.81 4.22 -0.55
CA LEU A 102 26.32 5.62 -0.50
C LEU A 102 25.00 5.86 0.28
N ARG A 103 25.06 6.29 1.55
CA ARG A 103 24.98 7.70 2.01
C ARG A 103 24.05 8.60 1.16
N GLN A 104 23.16 9.32 1.87
CA GLN A 104 22.01 10.15 1.45
C GLN A 104 20.76 9.32 1.07
N ALA A 105 19.57 9.47 1.66
CA ALA A 105 19.03 10.56 2.47
C ALA A 105 17.91 10.00 3.37
N VAL A 106 18.07 10.12 4.68
CA VAL A 106 16.94 10.11 5.62
C VAL A 106 16.59 11.58 5.83
N ILE A 107 15.76 12.12 4.95
CA ILE A 107 14.95 13.30 5.29
C ILE A 107 13.54 12.78 5.40
N ILE A 108 13.11 12.65 6.65
CA ILE A 108 11.72 12.46 7.02
C ILE A 108 11.07 13.82 6.71
N ASP A 109 10.37 13.91 5.58
CA ASP A 109 9.48 15.03 5.26
C ASP A 109 8.24 14.95 6.19
N ILE A 110 8.46 15.26 7.47
CA ILE A 110 7.40 15.73 8.35
C ILE A 110 7.12 17.17 7.93
N GLY A 111 5.92 17.40 7.40
CA GLY A 111 5.52 18.65 6.77
C GLY A 111 5.86 19.88 7.60
N PHE A 112 6.67 20.77 7.03
CA PHE A 112 6.67 22.17 7.41
C PHE A 112 5.82 22.93 6.37
N SER A 113 4.62 23.29 6.81
CA SER A 113 3.70 24.18 6.12
C SER A 113 4.45 25.42 5.62
N GLY A 114 4.28 25.72 4.33
CA GLY A 114 4.84 26.91 3.72
C GLY A 114 4.34 28.18 4.40
N THR A 115 5.27 29.06 4.76
CA THR A 115 5.06 30.51 4.77
C THR A 115 6.42 31.18 4.56
N ILE A 116 6.78 31.42 3.30
CA ILE A 116 7.74 32.46 2.93
C ILE A 116 7.04 33.33 1.88
N LEU A 117 6.61 34.52 2.31
CA LEU A 117 6.49 35.72 1.50
C LEU A 117 6.92 36.84 2.46
N ALA A 118 8.19 37.22 2.37
CA ALA A 118 8.68 38.45 1.74
C ALA A 118 8.39 39.70 2.58
#